data_AF-X1KWY1-F1
#
_entry.id   AF-X1KWY1-F1
#
_cell.length_a   1.000
_cell.length_b   1.000
_cell.length_c   1.000
_cell.angle_alpha   90.00
_cell.angle_beta   90.00
_cell.angle_gamma   90.00
#
_symmetry.space_group_name_H-M   'P 1'
#
loop_
_entity.id
_entity.type
_entity.pdbx_description
1 polymer ?
#
loop_
_entity_poly.entity_id
_entity_poly.type
_entity_poly.pdbx_seq_one_letter_code
_entity_poly.pdbx_strand_id
1 'polypeptide(L)'
;MTVLKGMAKIVLYDARKTSPTKGVINEFFVGDHNHILIHIPKLIWHGFKCMSEQETMIVNIVTKCYNYAEPDEYRKPAHGSDIPYNWSRKDG
;
A
#
# COMPACT_ATOMS: atom_id res chain seq x y z
N MET A 1 -5.02 7.43 -1.86
CA MET A 1 -4.73 6.47 -2.94
C MET A 1 -6.02 5.80 -3.39
N THR A 2 -6.26 5.68 -4.69
CA THR A 2 -7.37 4.93 -5.27
C THR A 2 -6.95 4.27 -6.59
N VAL A 3 -7.77 3.34 -7.08
CA VAL A 3 -7.61 2.63 -8.35
C VAL A 3 -8.63 3.16 -9.34
N LEU A 4 -8.19 3.58 -10.53
CA LEU A 4 -9.01 4.16 -11.58
C LEU A 4 -9.46 3.14 -12.64
N LYS A 5 -8.71 2.04 -12.79
CA LYS A 5 -8.96 0.93 -13.73
C LYS A 5 -8.31 -0.33 -13.18
N GLY A 6 -8.96 -1.48 -13.35
CA GLY A 6 -8.46 -2.77 -12.91
C GLY A 6 -8.70 -2.99 -11.42
N MET A 7 -8.00 -3.97 -10.83
CA MET A 7 -8.15 -4.33 -9.42
C MET A 7 -6.78 -4.45 -8.75
N ALA A 8 -6.63 -3.83 -7.57
CA ALA A 8 -5.41 -3.91 -6.75
C ALA A 8 -5.71 -4.45 -5.35
N LYS A 9 -4.79 -5.27 -4.83
CA LYS A 9 -4.65 -5.49 -3.39
C LYS A 9 -3.69 -4.45 -2.84
N ILE A 10 -4.18 -3.54 -2.01
CA ILE A 10 -3.39 -2.51 -1.32
C ILE A 10 -3.25 -2.94 0.15
N VAL A 11 -2.01 -2.98 0.63
CA VAL A 11 -1.68 -3.44 1.98
C VAL A 11 -1.04 -2.29 2.74
N LEU A 12 -1.53 -2.03 3.95
CA LEU A 12 -0.99 -1.04 4.87
C LEU A 12 -0.42 -1.74 6.11
N TYR A 13 0.72 -1.25 6.60
CA TYR A 13 1.34 -1.72 7.83
C TYR A 13 1.78 -0.55 8.71
N ASP A 14 1.33 -0.58 9.97
CA ASP A 14 1.68 0.43 10.96
C ASP A 14 2.94 0.03 11.75
N ALA A 15 4.07 0.61 11.39
CA ALA A 15 5.34 0.40 12.11
C ALA A 15 5.64 1.47 13.17
N ARG A 16 4.73 2.42 13.41
CA ARG A 16 4.99 3.59 14.26
C ARG A 16 5.10 3.13 15.72
N LYS A 17 6.25 3.39 16.36
CA LYS A 17 6.57 2.87 17.70
C LYS A 17 5.55 3.23 18.78
N THR A 18 4.94 4.41 18.68
CA THR A 18 3.98 4.95 19.65
C THR A 18 2.52 4.76 19.25
N SER A 19 2.24 4.11 18.12
CA SER A 19 0.87 3.93 17.63
C SER A 19 0.16 2.82 18.40
N PRO A 20 -1.12 3.01 18.80
CA PRO A 20 -1.92 1.95 19.41
C PRO A 20 -2.21 0.79 18.44
N THR A 21 -2.09 1.03 17.13
CA THR A 21 -2.26 0.02 16.07
C THR A 21 -0.92 -0.48 15.52
N LYS A 22 0.19 -0.27 16.24
CA LYS A 22 1.50 -0.77 15.81
C LYS A 22 1.43 -2.29 15.57
N GLY A 23 1.94 -2.74 14.43
CA GLY A 23 1.92 -4.14 14.02
C GLY A 23 0.68 -4.54 13.23
N VAL A 24 -0.37 -3.70 13.20
CA VAL A 24 -1.60 -4.00 12.45
C VAL A 24 -1.32 -3.93 10.96
N ILE A 25 -1.85 -4.94 10.25
CA ILE A 25 -1.88 -5.03 8.80
C ILE A 25 -3.32 -4.87 8.35
N ASN A 26 -3.56 -4.02 7.37
CA ASN A 26 -4.84 -3.91 6.68
C ASN A 26 -4.67 -4.28 5.21
N GLU A 27 -5.65 -5.00 4.68
CA GLU A 27 -5.74 -5.35 3.27
C GLU A 27 -6.99 -4.72 2.68
N PHE A 28 -6.83 -4.05 1.55
CA PHE A 28 -7.93 -3.46 0.79
C PHE A 28 -7.89 -3.99 -0.63
N PHE A 29 -9.03 -4.44 -1.13
CA PHE A 29 -9.20 -4.83 -2.53
C PHE A 29 -9.95 -3.71 -3.21
N VAL A 30 -9.26 -2.94 -4.05
CA VAL A 30 -9.74 -1.67 -4.61
C VAL A 30 -9.72 -1.72 -6.12
N GLY A 31 -10.75 -1.19 -6.78
CA GLY A 31 -10.81 -1.13 -8.23
C GLY A 31 -12.23 -1.14 -8.76
N ASP A 32 -12.39 -1.58 -10.01
CA ASP A 32 -13.64 -1.54 -10.79
C ASP A 32 -14.85 -2.17 -10.08
N HIS A 33 -14.61 -3.14 -9.20
CA HIS A 33 -15.67 -3.82 -8.44
C HIS A 33 -15.82 -3.33 -7.00
N ASN A 34 -14.92 -2.46 -6.54
CA ASN A 34 -14.93 -1.93 -5.17
C ASN A 34 -14.18 -0.60 -5.10
N HIS A 35 -14.90 0.49 -5.37
CA HIS A 35 -14.34 1.83 -5.43
C HIS A 35 -14.08 2.38 -4.02
N ILE A 36 -12.82 2.46 -3.61
CA ILE A 36 -12.41 2.94 -2.29
C ILE A 36 -11.34 4.02 -2.44
N LEU A 37 -11.54 5.15 -1.77
CA LEU A 37 -10.47 6.12 -1.53
C LEU A 37 -9.78 5.83 -0.19
N ILE A 38 -8.55 5.32 -0.25
CA ILE A 38 -7.75 5.05 0.94
C ILE A 38 -6.98 6.30 1.35
N HIS A 39 -7.21 6.78 2.57
CA HIS A 39 -6.39 7.80 3.20
C HIS A 39 -5.28 7.13 4.03
N ILE A 40 -4.02 7.44 3.70
CA ILE A 40 -2.83 6.81 4.31
C ILE A 40 -2.09 7.87 5.13
N PRO A 41 -2.07 7.79 6.47
CA PRO A 41 -1.30 8.71 7.31
C PRO A 41 0.21 8.60 7.09
N LYS A 42 0.96 9.64 7.50
CA LYS A 42 2.43 9.64 7.48
C LYS A 42 2.99 8.44 8.25
N LEU A 43 4.10 7.89 7.76
CA LEU A 43 4.86 6.79 8.38
C LEU A 43 4.11 5.45 8.43
N ILE A 44 3.08 5.29 7.60
CA ILE A 44 2.50 3.98 7.29
C ILE A 44 3.20 3.40 6.07
N TRP A 45 3.66 2.16 6.20
CA TRP A 45 4.15 1.41 5.06
C TRP A 45 2.97 1.00 4.20
N HIS A 46 3.09 1.18 2.89
CA HIS A 46 2.06 0.76 1.95
C HIS A 46 2.71 0.05 0.77
N GLY A 47 2.03 -0.98 0.27
CA GLY A 47 2.40 -1.71 -0.94
C GLY A 47 1.15 -2.11 -1.71
N PHE A 48 1.31 -2.45 -2.98
CA PHE A 48 0.19 -2.87 -3.81
C PHE A 48 0.60 -3.99 -4.77
N LYS A 49 -0.39 -4.82 -5.13
CA LYS A 49 -0.27 -5.90 -6.11
C LYS A 49 -1.44 -5.81 -7.09
N CYS A 50 -1.15 -5.83 -8.38
CA CYS A 50 -2.18 -5.99 -9.41
C CYS A 50 -2.87 -7.35 -9.25
N MET A 51 -4.20 -7.34 -9.21
CA MET A 51 -5.04 -8.53 -9.05
C MET A 51 -5.87 -8.85 -10.29
N SER A 52 -6.03 -7.88 -11.19
CA SER A 52 -6.70 -8.06 -12.47
C SER A 52 -5.78 -8.71 -13.51
N GLU A 53 -6.38 -9.34 -14.52
CA GLU A 53 -5.67 -9.82 -15.72
C GLU A 53 -5.10 -8.67 -16.57
N GLN A 54 -5.73 -7.50 -16.47
CA GLN A 54 -5.30 -6.25 -17.11
C GLN A 54 -4.53 -5.37 -16.14
N GLU A 55 -3.85 -4.36 -16.68
CA GLU A 55 -3.13 -3.37 -15.89
C GLU A 55 -4.04 -2.62 -14.89
N THR A 56 -3.49 -2.37 -13.70
CA THR A 56 -4.12 -1.50 -12.70
C THR A 56 -3.59 -0.09 -12.84
N MET A 57 -4.48 0.89 -12.95
CA MET A 57 -4.12 2.32 -12.89
C MET A 57 -4.36 2.86 -11.49
N ILE A 58 -3.30 3.24 -10.77
CA ILE A 58 -3.37 3.76 -9.40
C ILE A 58 -3.08 5.25 -9.41
N VAL A 59 -3.88 6.04 -8.70
CA VAL A 59 -3.58 7.43 -8.41
C VAL A 59 -3.30 7.61 -6.92
N ASN A 60 -2.15 8.19 -6.61
CA ASN A 60 -1.79 8.62 -5.26
C ASN A 60 -1.68 10.14 -5.21
N ILE A 61 -2.32 10.75 -4.22
CA ILE A 61 -2.26 12.18 -3.97
C ILE A 61 -1.40 12.37 -2.73
N VAL A 62 -0.26 13.01 -2.93
CA VAL A 62 0.73 13.25 -1.86
C VAL A 62 0.44 14.56 -1.16
N THR A 63 0.72 14.62 0.14
CA THR A 63 0.58 15.85 0.94
C THR A 63 1.68 16.87 0.66
N LYS A 64 2.82 16.42 0.13
CA LYS A 64 4.02 17.22 -0.18
C LYS A 64 4.71 16.63 -1.40
N CYS A 65 5.34 17.48 -2.20
CA CYS A 65 6.17 17.03 -3.32
C CYS A 65 7.41 16.28 -2.81
N TYR A 66 7.89 15.33 -3.61
CA TYR A 66 9.11 14.57 -3.34
C TYR A 66 10.33 15.50 -3.25
N ASN A 67 11.20 15.26 -2.27
CA ASN A 67 12.42 16.04 -2.10
C ASN A 67 13.59 15.39 -2.86
N TYR A 68 13.96 15.95 -4.01
CA TYR A 68 15.05 15.42 -4.85
C TYR A 68 16.45 15.60 -4.26
N ALA A 69 16.66 16.62 -3.43
CA ALA A 69 17.96 16.89 -2.82
C ALA A 69 18.23 15.97 -1.61
N GLU A 70 17.16 15.64 -0.87
CA GLU A 70 17.20 14.72 0.27
C GLU A 70 15.97 13.79 0.18
N PRO A 71 16.09 12.65 -0.52
CA PRO A 71 15.00 11.70 -0.74
C PRO A 71 14.24 11.34 0.54
N ASP A 72 12.94 11.64 0.56
CA ASP A 72 12.03 11.38 1.69
C ASP A 72 11.19 10.10 1.51
N GLU A 73 11.44 9.36 0.43
CA GLU A 73 10.80 8.07 0.15
C GLU A 73 11.60 6.91 0.75
N TYR A 74 11.05 6.28 1.78
CA TYR A 74 11.61 5.05 2.33
C TYR A 74 11.04 3.83 1.60
N ARG A 75 11.89 2.86 1.27
CA ARG A 75 11.49 1.62 0.61
C ARG A 75 11.95 0.40 1.39
N LYS A 76 11.11 -0.64 1.37
CA LYS A 76 11.43 -1.98 1.88
C LYS A 76 11.13 -3.00 0.78
N PRO A 77 11.90 -4.10 0.70
CA PRO A 77 11.59 -5.16 -0.24
C PRO A 77 10.26 -5.80 0.11
N ALA A 78 9.49 -6.18 -0.91
CA ALA A 78 8.20 -6.84 -0.73
C ALA A 78 8.34 -8.21 -0.04
N HIS A 79 9.48 -8.89 -0.23
CA HIS A 79 9.80 -10.18 0.38
C HIS A 79 11.07 -10.05 1.24
N GLY A 80 11.10 -10.74 2.38
CA GLY A 80 12.28 -10.78 3.25
C GLY A 80 12.56 -9.49 4.02
N SER A 81 11.61 -8.55 4.09
CA SER A 81 11.69 -7.42 5.01
C SER A 81 11.25 -7.81 6.43
N ASP A 82 11.41 -6.88 7.36
CA ASP A 82 10.91 -6.95 8.74
C ASP A 82 9.38 -6.73 8.86
N ILE A 83 8.68 -6.50 7.74
CA ILE A 83 7.22 -6.42 7.73
C ILE A 83 6.67 -7.85 7.67
N PRO A 84 5.84 -8.29 8.65
CA PRO A 84 5.37 -9.67 8.74
C PRO A 84 4.20 -9.94 7.79
N TYR A 85 4.40 -9.70 6.50
CA TYR A 85 3.37 -9.83 5.47
C TYR A 85 3.85 -10.68 4.29
N ASN A 86 3.04 -11.67 3.89
CA ASN A 86 3.34 -12.55 2.77
C ASN A 86 2.49 -12.20 1.54
N TRP A 87 3.15 -11.78 0.46
CA TRP A 87 2.52 -11.41 -0.82
C TRP A 87 2.19 -12.60 -1.74
N SER A 88 2.61 -13.81 -1.37
CA SER A 88 2.28 -15.02 -2.13
C SER A 88 0.78 -15.17 -2.25
N ARG A 89 0.35 -15.58 -3.44
CA ARG A 89 -1.04 -15.99 -3.66
C ARG A 89 -1.31 -17.20 -2.76
N LYS A 90 -2.41 -17.15 -2.02
CA LYS A 90 -2.95 -18.32 -1.32
C LYS A 90 -4.12 -18.81 -2.15
N ASP A 91 -4.02 -20.04 -2.63
CA ASP A 91 -5.18 -20.76 -3.12
C ASP A 91 -5.97 -21.30 -1.92
N GLY A 92 -7.27 -21.54 -2.12
CA GLY A 92 -8.16 -22.13 -1.12
C GLY A 92 -7.99 -23.63 -0.99
#